data_AF-A0A3N5Q4K5-F1
#
_entry.id   AF-A0A3N5Q4K5-F1
#
_cell.length_a   1.000
_cell.length_b   1.000
_cell.length_c   1.000
_cell.angle_alpha   90.00
_cell.angle_beta   90.00
_cell.angle_gamma   90.00
#
_symmetry.space_group_name_H-M   'P 1'
#
loop_
_entity.id
_entity.type
_entity.pdbx_description
1 polymer ?
#
loop_
_entity_poly.entity_id
_entity_poly.type
_entity_poly.pdbx_seq_one_letter_code
_entity_poly.pdbx_strand_id
1 'polypeptide(L)'
;MKKFDIPNVYKSSYIARIKNARRDLDPRKKDFTPTLLDFGPVRFYLARHFGFCYGVENAIEIAYKTIEENPGKRIYLLSEMIHNPGVNSDLEKLGVKFMMDTSGKHLIEWTELSKDDIVIIPAFGTTLEIEKILNEIGINPYRYNTTCPFVEKVWNRSEQLGNDNYTVIIHGKSYHEETRATFSHSRTNATSLIVRDIEETKLLIDFILDKRYVKEFYELFAGKYSDGFNVENDLRKVGVVNQTTMLATE
;
A
#
# COMPACT_ATOMS: atom_id res chain seq x y z
N MET A 1 -11.85 -16.55 -11.17
CA MET A 1 -11.47 -15.30 -10.47
C MET A 1 -12.61 -14.90 -9.55
N LYS A 2 -12.29 -14.40 -8.34
CA LYS A 2 -13.27 -13.84 -7.39
C LYS A 2 -14.08 -12.74 -8.09
N LYS A 3 -15.40 -12.73 -7.88
CA LYS A 3 -16.27 -11.59 -8.22
C LYS A 3 -16.46 -10.79 -6.93
N PHE A 4 -16.30 -9.49 -7.01
CA PHE A 4 -16.50 -8.59 -5.87
C PHE A 4 -17.90 -7.98 -5.92
N ASP A 5 -18.51 -7.86 -4.76
CA ASP A 5 -19.73 -7.09 -4.62
C ASP A 5 -19.41 -5.68 -4.13
N ILE A 6 -19.15 -4.79 -5.09
CA ILE A 6 -18.93 -3.36 -4.85
C ILE A 6 -20.19 -2.54 -5.20
N PRO A 7 -20.38 -1.34 -4.63
CA PRO A 7 -21.49 -0.45 -4.96
C PRO A 7 -21.72 -0.25 -6.45
N ASN A 8 -22.98 -0.20 -6.87
CA ASN A 8 -23.35 -0.07 -8.28
C ASN A 8 -22.84 1.22 -8.93
N VAL A 9 -22.65 2.29 -8.14
CA VAL A 9 -22.08 3.57 -8.62
C VAL A 9 -20.65 3.40 -9.17
N TYR A 10 -19.90 2.41 -8.69
CA TYR A 10 -18.56 2.10 -9.18
C TYR A 10 -18.55 1.13 -10.38
N LYS A 11 -19.71 0.54 -10.72
CA LYS A 11 -19.83 -0.41 -11.82
C LYS A 11 -20.19 0.33 -13.11
N SER A 12 -19.45 0.08 -14.18
CA SER A 12 -19.76 0.59 -15.52
C SER A 12 -20.05 -0.56 -16.48
N SER A 13 -21.23 -0.52 -17.12
CA SER A 13 -21.68 -1.52 -18.09
C SER A 13 -20.80 -1.56 -19.33
N TYR A 14 -20.31 -0.40 -19.79
CA TYR A 14 -19.40 -0.30 -20.93
C TYR A 14 -18.01 -0.84 -20.60
N ILE A 15 -17.42 -0.40 -19.49
CA ILE A 15 -16.09 -0.84 -19.07
C ILE A 15 -16.06 -2.34 -18.79
N ALA A 16 -17.10 -2.87 -18.13
CA ALA A 16 -17.20 -4.30 -17.86
C ALA A 16 -17.24 -5.12 -19.15
N ARG A 17 -18.01 -4.69 -20.16
CA ARG A 17 -18.06 -5.36 -21.48
C ARG A 17 -16.70 -5.38 -22.16
N ILE A 18 -16.01 -4.24 -22.17
CA ILE A 18 -14.69 -4.10 -22.79
C ILE A 18 -13.67 -5.00 -22.07
N LYS A 19 -13.61 -4.95 -20.74
CA LYS A 19 -12.71 -5.78 -19.93
C LYS A 19 -13.00 -7.28 -20.10
N ASN A 20 -14.27 -7.68 -20.17
CA ASN A 20 -14.66 -9.08 -20.39
C ASN A 20 -14.22 -9.56 -21.77
N ALA A 21 -14.53 -8.82 -22.84
CA ALA A 21 -14.07 -9.16 -24.19
C ALA A 21 -12.54 -9.28 -24.27
N ARG A 22 -11.82 -8.32 -23.66
CA ARG A 22 -10.36 -8.32 -23.57
C ARG A 22 -9.78 -9.50 -22.78
N ARG A 23 -10.49 -9.99 -21.77
CA ARG A 23 -10.11 -11.17 -20.99
C ARG A 23 -10.34 -12.45 -21.79
N ASP A 24 -11.45 -12.54 -22.50
CA ASP A 24 -11.81 -13.75 -23.24
C ASP A 24 -10.89 -13.94 -24.47
N LEU A 25 -10.48 -12.84 -25.12
CA LEU A 25 -9.53 -12.85 -26.24
C LEU A 25 -8.07 -13.06 -25.82
N ASP A 26 -7.66 -12.52 -24.67
CA ASP A 26 -6.29 -12.63 -24.16
C ASP A 26 -6.32 -12.86 -22.63
N PRO A 27 -6.58 -14.11 -22.19
CA PRO A 27 -6.74 -14.43 -20.77
C PRO A 27 -5.43 -14.31 -19.99
N ARG A 28 -4.28 -14.41 -20.68
CA ARG A 28 -2.95 -14.30 -20.08
C ARG A 28 -2.41 -12.87 -20.05
N LYS A 29 -3.17 -11.89 -20.56
CA LYS A 29 -2.80 -10.47 -20.55
C LYS A 29 -1.45 -10.18 -21.22
N LYS A 30 -1.14 -10.90 -22.31
CA LYS A 30 0.10 -10.71 -23.07
C LYS A 30 0.05 -9.55 -24.05
N ASP A 31 -1.15 -9.20 -24.52
CA ASP A 31 -1.34 -8.06 -25.41
C ASP A 31 -1.57 -6.79 -24.60
N PHE A 32 -0.59 -5.89 -24.63
CA PHE A 32 -0.60 -4.61 -23.93
C PHE A 32 -1.20 -3.46 -24.75
N THR A 33 -1.60 -3.70 -26.00
CA THR A 33 -2.16 -2.64 -26.83
C THR A 33 -3.45 -2.08 -26.23
N PRO A 34 -3.71 -0.76 -26.41
CA PRO A 34 -4.98 -0.17 -26.00
C PRO A 34 -6.13 -0.75 -26.83
N THR A 35 -7.31 -0.81 -26.21
CA THR A 35 -8.55 -1.10 -26.94
C THR A 35 -8.98 0.15 -27.70
N LEU A 36 -9.07 0.05 -29.02
CA LEU A 36 -9.62 1.10 -29.87
C LEU A 36 -11.15 0.95 -29.95
N LEU A 37 -11.87 2.02 -29.60
CA LEU A 37 -13.28 2.20 -29.93
C LEU A 37 -13.36 3.25 -31.04
N ASP A 38 -13.68 2.81 -32.26
CA ASP A 38 -13.73 3.66 -33.45
C ASP A 38 -15.17 4.07 -33.77
N PHE A 39 -15.46 5.38 -33.72
CA PHE A 39 -16.75 5.97 -34.08
C PHE A 39 -16.63 6.86 -35.33
N GLY A 40 -15.63 6.63 -36.18
CA GLY A 40 -15.38 7.39 -37.41
C GLY A 40 -14.56 8.65 -37.12
N PRO A 41 -15.18 9.86 -37.12
CA PRO A 41 -14.44 11.10 -36.84
C PRO A 41 -13.80 11.17 -35.45
N VAL A 42 -14.27 10.34 -34.50
CA VAL A 42 -13.77 10.28 -33.13
C VAL A 42 -13.36 8.86 -32.78
N ARG A 43 -12.19 8.73 -32.18
CA ARG A 43 -11.62 7.45 -31.73
C ARG A 43 -11.24 7.54 -30.26
N PHE A 44 -11.58 6.51 -29.49
CA PHE A 44 -11.18 6.39 -28.09
C PHE A 44 -10.19 5.24 -27.92
N TYR A 45 -9.07 5.52 -27.27
CA TYR A 45 -8.10 4.51 -26.88
C TYR A 45 -8.19 4.28 -25.37
N LEU A 46 -8.60 3.08 -24.99
CA LEU A 46 -8.63 2.67 -23.60
C LEU A 46 -7.41 1.79 -23.32
N ALA A 47 -6.61 2.18 -22.32
CA ALA A 47 -5.45 1.40 -21.91
C ALA A 47 -5.82 -0.08 -21.65
N ARG A 48 -4.87 -1.01 -21.84
CA ARG A 48 -5.10 -2.43 -21.54
C ARG A 48 -5.50 -2.67 -20.09
N HIS A 49 -4.90 -1.92 -19.17
CA HIS A 49 -5.15 -1.97 -17.74
C HIS A 49 -5.63 -0.60 -17.27
N PHE A 50 -6.82 -0.56 -16.67
CA PHE A 50 -7.44 0.67 -16.18
C PHE A 50 -8.54 0.36 -15.15
N GLY A 51 -8.92 1.35 -14.35
CA GLY A 51 -9.92 1.22 -13.29
C GLY A 51 -9.39 0.45 -12.07
N PHE A 52 -10.30 -0.01 -11.20
CA PHE A 52 -9.93 -0.69 -9.96
C PHE A 52 -9.20 -2.01 -10.22
N CYS A 53 -8.14 -2.22 -9.44
CA CYS A 53 -7.43 -3.48 -9.36
C CYS A 53 -8.10 -4.40 -8.32
N TYR A 54 -7.67 -5.66 -8.27
CA TYR A 54 -8.18 -6.63 -7.31
C TYR A 54 -8.11 -6.14 -5.85
N GLY A 55 -6.98 -5.51 -5.45
CA GLY A 55 -6.80 -5.03 -4.09
C GLY A 55 -7.81 -3.94 -3.72
N VAL A 56 -8.05 -3.01 -4.64
CA VAL A 56 -9.03 -1.93 -4.47
C VAL A 56 -10.46 -2.47 -4.40
N GLU A 57 -10.85 -3.36 -5.31
CA GLU A 57 -12.21 -3.96 -5.28
C GLU A 57 -12.43 -4.77 -3.99
N ASN A 58 -11.41 -5.49 -3.52
CA ASN A 58 -11.45 -6.23 -2.26
C ASN A 58 -11.62 -5.29 -1.05
N ALA A 59 -10.86 -4.20 -1.01
CA ALA A 59 -10.93 -3.23 0.08
C ALA A 59 -12.30 -2.54 0.15
N ILE A 60 -12.83 -2.12 -1.00
CA ILE A 60 -14.18 -1.54 -1.09
C ILE A 60 -15.23 -2.54 -0.62
N GLU A 61 -15.20 -3.79 -1.10
CA GLU A 61 -16.17 -4.82 -0.68
C GLU A 61 -16.14 -5.03 0.85
N ILE A 62 -14.95 -5.16 1.46
CA ILE A 62 -14.81 -5.37 2.91
C ILE A 62 -15.29 -4.13 3.68
N ALA A 63 -14.93 -2.92 3.25
CA ALA A 63 -15.33 -1.69 3.93
C ALA A 63 -16.85 -1.50 3.92
N TYR A 64 -17.50 -1.67 2.77
CA TYR A 64 -18.96 -1.53 2.67
C TYR A 64 -19.70 -2.61 3.47
N LYS A 65 -19.24 -3.88 3.43
CA LYS A 65 -19.79 -4.94 4.28
C LYS A 65 -19.62 -4.63 5.76
N THR A 66 -18.46 -4.10 6.16
CA THR A 66 -18.20 -3.70 7.54
C THR A 66 -19.21 -2.66 8.02
N ILE A 67 -19.57 -1.70 7.16
CA ILE A 67 -20.59 -0.68 7.46
C ILE A 67 -21.99 -1.32 7.57
N GLU A 68 -22.38 -2.13 6.59
CA GLU A 68 -23.71 -2.76 6.56
C GLU A 68 -23.94 -3.73 7.73
N GLU A 69 -22.92 -4.52 8.10
CA GLU A 69 -23.02 -5.54 9.15
C GLU A 69 -22.94 -4.97 10.58
N ASN A 70 -22.58 -3.69 10.73
CA ASN A 70 -22.39 -3.05 12.05
C ASN A 70 -23.24 -1.76 12.19
N PRO A 71 -24.57 -1.84 12.06
CA PRO A 71 -25.43 -0.66 12.12
C PRO A 71 -25.33 0.03 13.48
N GLY A 72 -25.18 1.37 13.45
CA GLY A 72 -25.08 2.21 14.64
C GLY A 72 -23.73 2.20 15.36
N LYS A 73 -22.75 1.41 14.89
CA LYS A 73 -21.37 1.45 15.43
C LYS A 73 -20.60 2.64 14.87
N ARG A 74 -19.67 3.18 15.67
CA ARG A 74 -18.68 4.15 15.18
C ARG A 74 -17.62 3.38 14.40
N ILE A 75 -17.41 3.79 13.15
CA ILE A 75 -16.46 3.16 12.23
C ILE A 75 -15.41 4.20 11.86
N TYR A 76 -14.16 3.83 12.09
CA TYR A 76 -12.99 4.61 11.76
C TYR A 76 -12.17 3.89 10.69
N LEU A 77 -11.53 4.65 9.81
CA LEU A 77 -10.50 4.17 8.89
C LEU A 77 -9.18 4.82 9.29
N LEU A 78 -8.09 4.05 9.39
CA LEU A 78 -6.83 4.59 9.89
C LEU A 78 -6.30 5.77 9.06
N SER A 79 -6.36 5.67 7.74
CA SER A 79 -6.05 6.75 6.80
C SER A 79 -7.05 6.68 5.64
N GLU A 80 -6.75 7.27 4.49
CA GLU A 80 -7.56 7.02 3.29
C GLU A 80 -7.64 5.52 2.97
N MET A 81 -8.81 5.02 2.52
CA MET A 81 -8.93 3.61 2.15
C MET A 81 -8.01 3.28 0.96
N ILE A 82 -8.03 4.20 0.01
CA ILE A 82 -7.24 4.29 -1.22
C ILE A 82 -7.07 5.78 -1.55
N HIS A 83 -6.08 6.15 -2.36
CA HIS A 83 -5.91 7.53 -2.84
C HIS A 83 -6.92 7.89 -3.95
N ASN A 84 -8.21 7.84 -3.61
CA ASN A 84 -9.31 8.25 -4.46
C ASN A 84 -10.30 9.10 -3.64
N PRO A 85 -10.30 10.44 -3.82
CA PRO A 85 -11.16 11.33 -3.06
C PRO A 85 -12.66 11.04 -3.18
N GLY A 86 -13.11 10.54 -4.34
CA GLY A 86 -14.52 10.19 -4.55
C GLY A 86 -14.94 9.02 -3.68
N VAL A 87 -14.14 7.96 -3.64
CA VAL A 87 -14.41 6.78 -2.81
C VAL A 87 -14.34 7.13 -1.32
N ASN A 88 -13.34 7.92 -0.89
CA ASN A 88 -13.22 8.35 0.50
C ASN A 88 -14.41 9.21 0.92
N SER A 89 -14.84 10.16 0.08
CA SER A 89 -16.03 10.99 0.34
C SER A 89 -17.31 10.17 0.45
N ASP A 90 -17.45 9.12 -0.35
CA ASP A 90 -18.62 8.23 -0.27
C ASP A 90 -18.64 7.42 1.04
N LEU A 91 -17.48 7.04 1.58
CA LEU A 91 -17.39 6.42 2.91
C LEU A 91 -17.73 7.41 4.04
N GLU A 92 -17.28 8.66 3.94
CA GLU A 92 -17.63 9.70 4.92
C GLU A 92 -19.13 9.97 4.97
N LYS A 93 -19.81 10.00 3.81
CA LYS A 93 -21.27 10.14 3.73
C LYS A 93 -22.01 8.99 4.40
N LEU A 94 -21.37 7.81 4.52
CA LEU A 94 -21.88 6.65 5.24
C LEU A 94 -21.51 6.66 6.74
N GLY A 95 -20.87 7.72 7.22
CA GLY A 95 -20.54 7.92 8.63
C GLY A 95 -19.17 7.38 9.06
N VAL A 96 -18.33 6.93 8.11
CA VAL A 96 -16.93 6.56 8.41
C VAL A 96 -16.13 7.82 8.72
N LYS A 97 -15.25 7.76 9.72
CA LYS A 97 -14.32 8.83 10.06
C LYS A 97 -12.87 8.41 9.80
N PHE A 98 -12.03 9.33 9.35
CA PHE A 98 -10.60 9.08 9.17
C PHE A 98 -9.81 9.46 10.41
N MET A 99 -8.94 8.55 10.89
CA MET A 99 -8.11 8.80 12.07
C MET A 99 -6.90 9.68 11.77
N MET A 100 -6.30 9.49 10.60
CA MET A 100 -5.10 10.20 10.16
C MET A 100 -5.22 10.60 8.69
N ASP A 101 -4.42 11.58 8.26
CA ASP A 101 -4.18 11.82 6.84
C ASP A 101 -3.11 10.87 6.27
N THR A 102 -2.80 11.01 4.98
CA THR A 102 -1.85 10.14 4.27
C THR A 102 -0.39 10.35 4.71
N SER A 103 -0.08 11.47 5.37
CA SER A 103 1.23 11.73 5.98
C SER A 103 1.38 11.09 7.36
N GLY A 104 0.29 10.58 7.93
CA GLY A 104 0.25 10.04 9.28
C GLY A 104 -0.04 11.07 10.36
N LYS A 105 -0.46 12.29 10.00
CA LYS A 105 -0.92 13.28 10.97
C LYS A 105 -2.29 12.88 11.51
N HIS A 106 -2.45 12.94 12.82
CA HIS A 106 -3.72 12.69 13.49
C HIS A 106 -4.78 13.74 13.14
N LEU A 107 -5.94 13.25 12.71
CA LEU A 107 -7.20 13.99 12.59
C LEU A 107 -8.09 13.71 13.80
N ILE A 108 -7.96 12.50 14.37
CA ILE A 108 -8.62 12.03 15.59
C ILE A 108 -7.56 11.37 16.46
N GLU A 109 -7.55 11.71 17.74
CA GLU A 109 -6.61 11.16 18.70
C GLU A 109 -7.01 9.74 19.14
N TRP A 110 -6.03 8.89 19.46
CA TRP A 110 -6.28 7.52 19.91
C TRP A 110 -7.16 7.45 21.16
N THR A 111 -7.14 8.50 22.00
CA THR A 111 -7.94 8.61 23.24
C THR A 111 -9.45 8.74 22.98
N GLU A 112 -9.87 9.04 21.75
CA GLU A 112 -11.29 9.08 21.38
C GLU A 112 -11.87 7.69 21.07
N LEU A 113 -10.99 6.71 20.82
CA LEU A 113 -11.38 5.33 20.56
C LEU A 113 -11.73 4.59 21.84
N SER A 114 -12.68 3.67 21.71
CA SER A 114 -13.05 2.68 22.71
C SER A 114 -13.02 1.29 22.09
N LYS A 115 -12.87 0.25 22.92
CA LYS A 115 -12.90 -1.16 22.47
C LYS A 115 -14.15 -1.57 21.67
N ASP A 116 -15.24 -0.81 21.79
CA ASP A 116 -16.51 -1.08 21.12
C ASP A 116 -16.60 -0.48 19.71
N ASP A 117 -15.60 0.34 19.33
CA ASP A 117 -15.47 0.93 18.00
C ASP A 117 -14.88 -0.05 16.99
N ILE A 118 -15.07 0.28 15.72
CA ILE A 118 -14.51 -0.45 14.60
C ILE A 118 -13.43 0.39 13.97
N VAL A 119 -12.26 -0.20 13.74
CA VAL A 119 -11.16 0.40 12.99
C VAL A 119 -10.87 -0.49 11.79
N ILE A 120 -10.97 0.11 10.59
CA ILE A 120 -10.65 -0.51 9.32
C ILE A 120 -9.20 -0.15 8.96
N ILE A 121 -8.40 -1.16 8.64
CA ILE A 121 -7.04 -1.00 8.12
C ILE A 121 -7.13 -0.76 6.60
N PRO A 122 -6.50 0.28 6.04
CA PRO A 122 -6.57 0.62 4.61
C PRO A 122 -5.88 -0.43 3.72
N ALA A 123 -6.07 -0.30 2.41
CA ALA A 123 -5.54 -1.26 1.44
C ALA A 123 -3.99 -1.32 1.42
N PHE A 124 -3.34 -0.26 1.90
CA PHE A 124 -1.89 -0.13 2.01
C PHE A 124 -1.32 -0.82 3.27
N GLY A 125 -2.17 -1.28 4.17
CA GLY A 125 -1.79 -1.84 5.45
C GLY A 125 -1.55 -0.79 6.54
N THR A 126 -0.97 -1.24 7.65
CA THR A 126 -0.58 -0.39 8.76
C THR A 126 0.73 -0.87 9.37
N THR A 127 1.30 -0.05 10.25
CA THR A 127 2.55 -0.37 10.94
C THR A 127 2.28 -1.24 12.18
N LEU A 128 3.27 -2.04 12.59
CA LEU A 128 3.17 -2.89 13.79
C LEU A 128 2.97 -2.06 15.08
N GLU A 129 3.45 -0.83 15.09
CA GLU A 129 3.25 0.10 16.20
C GLU A 129 1.77 0.48 16.35
N ILE A 130 1.08 0.75 15.23
CA ILE A 130 -0.36 1.04 15.24
C ILE A 130 -1.16 -0.22 15.61
N GLU A 131 -0.78 -1.39 15.10
CA GLU A 131 -1.41 -2.66 15.50
C GLU A 131 -1.31 -2.88 17.01
N LYS A 132 -0.16 -2.57 17.61
CA LYS A 132 0.03 -2.64 19.06
C LYS A 132 -0.88 -1.66 19.80
N ILE A 133 -0.96 -0.41 19.37
CA ILE A 133 -1.85 0.60 19.98
C ILE A 133 -3.31 0.14 19.94
N LEU A 134 -3.79 -0.37 18.80
CA LEU A 134 -5.16 -0.88 18.68
C LEU A 134 -5.43 -2.05 19.63
N ASN A 135 -4.50 -2.99 19.73
CA ASN A 135 -4.61 -4.10 20.68
C ASN A 135 -4.66 -3.62 22.14
N GLU A 136 -3.87 -2.60 22.51
CA GLU A 136 -3.89 -2.00 23.86
C GLU A 136 -5.24 -1.32 24.18
N ILE A 137 -5.91 -0.73 23.18
CA ILE A 137 -7.28 -0.19 23.32
C ILE A 137 -8.33 -1.31 23.41
N GLY A 138 -7.99 -2.53 22.99
CA GLY A 138 -8.89 -3.69 22.92
C GLY A 138 -9.58 -3.86 21.57
N ILE A 139 -9.06 -3.25 20.51
CA ILE A 139 -9.55 -3.36 19.13
C ILE A 139 -8.64 -4.33 18.37
N ASN A 140 -9.20 -5.41 17.82
CA ASN A 140 -8.45 -6.36 17.00
C ASN A 140 -8.14 -5.76 15.61
N PRO A 141 -6.87 -5.46 15.27
CA PRO A 141 -6.51 -4.83 14.00
C PRO A 141 -6.77 -5.72 12.77
N TYR A 142 -6.83 -7.04 12.94
CA TYR A 142 -7.01 -7.98 11.83
C TYR A 142 -8.48 -8.21 11.46
N ARG A 143 -9.43 -7.80 12.31
CA ARG A 143 -10.86 -8.10 12.12
C ARG A 143 -11.43 -7.45 10.86
N TYR A 144 -11.05 -6.18 10.60
CA TYR A 144 -11.51 -5.41 9.45
C TYR A 144 -10.31 -4.91 8.65
N ASN A 145 -9.41 -5.84 8.31
CA ASN A 145 -8.21 -5.55 7.55
C ASN A 145 -8.48 -5.61 6.04
N THR A 146 -8.28 -4.49 5.34
CA THR A 146 -8.42 -4.41 3.88
C THR A 146 -7.11 -4.47 3.11
N THR A 147 -5.98 -4.71 3.80
CA THR A 147 -4.64 -4.77 3.21
C THR A 147 -4.66 -5.62 1.95
N CYS A 148 -4.11 -5.07 0.87
CA CYS A 148 -4.02 -5.76 -0.40
C CYS A 148 -3.12 -7.00 -0.25
N PRO A 149 -3.55 -8.20 -0.69
CA PRO A 149 -2.69 -9.40 -0.62
C PRO A 149 -1.38 -9.29 -1.41
N PHE A 150 -1.28 -8.33 -2.33
CA PHE A 150 -0.01 -8.04 -3.02
C PHE A 150 0.95 -7.22 -2.17
N VAL A 151 0.45 -6.38 -1.25
CA VAL A 151 1.25 -5.69 -0.23
C VAL A 151 1.75 -6.69 0.81
N GLU A 152 0.88 -7.56 1.31
CA GLU A 152 1.27 -8.63 2.24
C GLU A 152 2.35 -9.56 1.65
N LYS A 153 2.29 -9.84 0.34
CA LYS A 153 3.35 -10.59 -0.36
C LYS A 153 4.71 -9.89 -0.30
N VAL A 154 4.74 -8.56 -0.33
CA VAL A 154 5.98 -7.80 -0.16
C VAL A 154 6.51 -8.02 1.26
N TRP A 155 5.65 -7.94 2.28
CA TRP A 155 6.04 -8.16 3.68
C TRP A 155 6.58 -9.58 3.91
N ASN A 156 5.88 -10.60 3.42
CA ASN A 156 6.33 -12.00 3.51
C ASN A 156 7.68 -12.20 2.80
N ARG A 157 7.92 -11.50 1.68
CA ARG A 157 9.19 -11.56 0.98
C ARG A 157 10.31 -10.86 1.76
N SER A 158 10.03 -9.71 2.37
CA SER A 158 10.98 -9.03 3.27
C SER A 158 11.36 -9.91 4.46
N GLU A 159 10.40 -10.57 5.09
CA GLU A 159 10.64 -11.51 6.18
C GLU A 159 11.52 -12.68 5.74
N GLN A 160 11.22 -13.27 4.58
CA GLN A 160 12.05 -14.35 4.03
C GLN A 160 13.50 -13.89 3.77
N LEU A 161 13.68 -12.69 3.23
CA LEU A 161 15.01 -12.11 3.03
C LEU A 161 15.75 -11.91 4.36
N GLY A 162 15.04 -11.44 5.40
CA GLY A 162 15.56 -11.32 6.75
C GLY A 162 16.04 -12.64 7.33
N ASN A 163 15.22 -13.70 7.22
CA ASN A 163 15.57 -15.06 7.66
C ASN A 163 16.81 -15.61 6.93
N ASP A 164 17.03 -15.18 5.69
CA ASP A 164 18.21 -15.53 4.90
C ASP A 164 19.42 -14.58 5.15
N ASN A 165 19.35 -13.73 6.18
CA ASN A 165 20.36 -12.72 6.56
C ASN A 165 20.70 -11.72 5.44
N TYR A 166 19.69 -11.27 4.68
CA TYR A 166 19.83 -10.13 3.79
C TYR A 166 19.42 -8.84 4.48
N THR A 167 20.13 -7.76 4.17
CA THR A 167 19.59 -6.41 4.36
C THR A 167 18.53 -6.14 3.30
N VAL A 168 17.36 -5.70 3.73
CA VAL A 168 16.23 -5.44 2.85
C VAL A 168 16.28 -3.99 2.38
N ILE A 169 16.48 -3.82 1.07
CA ILE A 169 16.34 -2.53 0.39
C ILE A 169 14.90 -2.40 -0.10
N ILE A 170 14.17 -1.46 0.48
CA ILE A 170 12.78 -1.15 0.13
C ILE A 170 12.80 -0.01 -0.89
N HIS A 171 12.44 -0.33 -2.14
CA HIS A 171 12.23 0.70 -3.15
C HIS A 171 10.86 1.34 -2.95
N GLY A 172 10.83 2.58 -2.44
CA GLY A 172 9.61 3.23 -2.00
C GLY A 172 9.81 4.66 -1.51
N LYS A 173 8.70 5.39 -1.36
CA LYS A 173 8.69 6.75 -0.80
C LYS A 173 8.59 6.64 0.71
N SER A 174 9.63 7.04 1.45
CA SER A 174 9.66 6.89 2.92
C SER A 174 8.49 7.53 3.66
N TYR A 175 7.86 8.55 3.07
CA TYR A 175 6.69 9.24 3.61
C TYR A 175 5.34 8.57 3.27
N HIS A 176 5.30 7.61 2.33
CA HIS A 176 4.07 6.96 1.90
C HIS A 176 3.67 5.85 2.89
N GLU A 177 2.37 5.75 3.18
CA GLU A 177 1.82 4.80 4.16
C GLU A 177 2.17 3.33 3.89
N GLU A 178 2.04 2.84 2.65
CA GLU A 178 2.49 1.49 2.27
C GLU A 178 3.98 1.24 2.59
N THR A 179 4.84 2.23 2.33
CA THR A 179 6.28 2.12 2.60
C THR A 179 6.56 2.13 4.09
N ARG A 180 5.88 2.97 4.86
CA ARG A 180 5.96 2.98 6.33
C ARG A 180 5.52 1.65 6.93
N ALA A 181 4.41 1.09 6.45
CA ALA A 181 3.94 -0.24 6.85
C ALA A 181 4.98 -1.31 6.51
N THR A 182 5.42 -1.38 5.25
CA THR A 182 6.44 -2.35 4.82
C THR A 182 7.73 -2.25 5.61
N PHE A 183 8.21 -1.03 5.87
CA PHE A 183 9.42 -0.80 6.65
C PHE A 183 9.24 -1.23 8.11
N SER A 184 8.10 -0.95 8.73
CA SER A 184 7.76 -1.40 10.08
C SER A 184 7.73 -2.93 10.19
N HIS A 185 7.12 -3.62 9.22
CA HIS A 185 7.12 -5.09 9.16
C HIS A 185 8.49 -5.69 8.83
N SER A 186 9.28 -5.05 7.97
CA SER A 186 10.61 -5.53 7.58
C SER A 186 11.62 -5.42 8.71
N ARG A 187 11.65 -4.28 9.42
CA ARG A 187 12.67 -3.97 10.44
C ARG A 187 12.59 -4.83 11.70
N THR A 188 11.55 -5.64 11.88
CA THR A 188 11.46 -6.59 12.99
C THR A 188 12.27 -7.86 12.75
N ASN A 189 12.52 -8.21 11.48
CA ASN A 189 13.18 -9.45 11.08
C ASN A 189 14.43 -9.23 10.21
N ALA A 190 14.66 -8.00 9.72
CA ALA A 190 15.79 -7.68 8.86
C ALA A 190 16.30 -6.26 9.08
N THR A 191 17.60 -6.06 8.99
CA THR A 191 18.17 -4.73 8.73
C THR A 191 17.56 -4.19 7.44
N SER A 192 17.03 -2.98 7.47
CA SER A 192 16.21 -2.44 6.38
C SER A 192 16.62 -1.01 6.02
N LEU A 193 16.58 -0.67 4.73
CA LEU A 193 16.86 0.66 4.19
C LEU A 193 15.86 1.01 3.09
N ILE A 194 15.32 2.23 3.09
CA ILE A 194 14.44 2.75 2.04
C ILE A 194 15.26 3.56 1.05
N VAL A 195 15.08 3.29 -0.24
CA VAL A 195 15.60 4.12 -1.35
C VAL A 195 14.44 4.53 -2.24
N ARG A 196 14.38 5.81 -2.61
CA ARG A 196 13.26 6.33 -3.41
C ARG A 196 13.39 6.01 -4.89
N ASP A 197 14.57 6.25 -5.46
CA ASP A 197 14.78 6.30 -6.90
C ASP A 197 16.20 5.86 -7.29
N ILE A 198 16.52 5.96 -8.58
CA ILE A 198 17.83 5.61 -9.12
C ILE A 198 18.95 6.53 -8.62
N GLU A 199 18.65 7.80 -8.28
CA GLU A 199 19.67 8.73 -7.80
C GLU A 199 20.05 8.42 -6.35
N GLU A 200 19.08 8.14 -5.48
CA GLU A 200 19.35 7.62 -4.13
C GLU A 200 20.07 6.26 -4.19
N THR A 201 19.74 5.42 -5.18
CA THR A 201 20.43 4.14 -5.39
C THR A 201 21.89 4.34 -5.79
N LYS A 202 22.21 5.31 -6.65
CA LYS A 202 23.60 5.66 -6.99
C LYS A 202 24.38 6.15 -5.77
N LEU A 203 23.77 6.98 -4.93
CA LEU A 203 24.37 7.41 -3.67
C LEU A 203 24.67 6.22 -2.75
N LEU A 204 23.73 5.27 -2.63
CA LEU A 204 23.95 4.04 -1.87
C LEU A 204 25.12 3.22 -2.41
N ILE A 205 25.23 3.09 -3.74
CA ILE A 205 26.35 2.39 -4.40
C ILE A 205 27.69 3.08 -4.09
N ASP A 206 27.74 4.40 -4.05
CA ASP A 206 28.97 5.12 -3.70
C ASP A 206 29.42 4.80 -2.26
N PHE A 207 28.49 4.63 -1.31
CA PHE A 207 28.82 4.17 0.04
C PHE A 207 29.32 2.71 0.06
N ILE A 208 28.71 1.83 -0.72
CA ILE A 208 29.14 0.41 -0.83
C ILE A 208 30.55 0.29 -1.42
N LEU A 209 30.91 1.20 -2.32
CA LEU A 209 32.21 1.22 -3.00
C LEU A 209 33.26 2.10 -2.28
N ASP A 210 33.00 2.52 -1.05
CA ASP A 210 33.88 3.37 -0.23
C ASP A 210 34.29 4.70 -0.92
N LYS A 211 33.40 5.25 -1.76
CA LYS A 211 33.62 6.52 -2.49
C LYS A 211 33.15 7.76 -1.73
N ARG A 212 32.46 7.57 -0.60
CA ARG A 212 31.90 8.63 0.25
C ARG A 212 32.19 8.38 1.71
N TYR A 213 32.25 9.45 2.50
CA TYR A 213 32.45 9.33 3.93
C TYR A 213 31.21 8.75 4.62
N VAL A 214 31.39 7.71 5.44
CA VAL A 214 30.32 7.02 6.20
C VAL A 214 29.37 7.98 6.92
N LYS A 215 29.87 9.10 7.46
CA LYS A 215 29.02 10.08 8.15
C LYS A 215 27.93 10.68 7.24
N GLU A 216 28.24 10.90 5.95
CA GLU A 216 27.27 11.45 4.99
C GLU A 216 26.07 10.51 4.78
N PHE A 217 26.24 9.20 4.96
CA PHE A 217 25.15 8.24 4.81
C PHE A 217 24.01 8.55 5.79
N TYR A 218 24.34 8.75 7.06
CA TYR A 218 23.36 8.96 8.12
C TYR A 218 22.63 10.30 8.00
N GLU A 219 23.24 11.28 7.31
CA GLU A 219 22.60 12.55 6.97
C GLU A 219 21.66 12.39 5.75
N LEU A 220 22.12 11.72 4.68
CA LEU A 220 21.35 11.55 3.44
C LEU A 220 20.17 10.58 3.57
N PHE A 221 20.32 9.53 4.37
CA PHE A 221 19.31 8.50 4.61
C PHE A 221 18.63 8.63 5.97
N ALA A 222 18.70 9.81 6.60
CA ALA A 222 18.05 10.07 7.89
C ALA A 222 16.57 9.64 7.88
N GLY A 223 16.20 8.81 8.85
CA GLY A 223 14.83 8.28 8.98
C GLY A 223 14.43 7.22 7.94
N LYS A 224 15.38 6.72 7.14
CA LYS A 224 15.13 5.70 6.10
C LYS A 224 15.78 4.35 6.39
N TYR A 225 16.50 4.19 7.50
CA TYR A 225 17.18 2.95 7.88
C TYR A 225 16.71 2.44 9.24
N SER A 226 16.78 1.13 9.46
CA SER A 226 16.40 0.48 10.72
C SER A 226 17.36 0.83 11.87
N ASP A 227 16.88 0.74 13.11
CA ASP A 227 17.72 0.98 14.29
C ASP A 227 18.97 0.09 14.27
N GLY A 228 20.13 0.67 14.57
CA GLY A 228 21.41 -0.05 14.59
C GLY A 228 22.07 -0.29 13.22
N PHE A 229 21.53 0.26 12.12
CA PHE A 229 22.09 0.09 10.78
C PHE A 229 23.57 0.53 10.69
N ASN A 230 24.42 -0.38 10.24
CA ASN A 230 25.84 -0.17 10.00
C ASN A 230 26.15 -0.25 8.50
N VAL A 231 26.38 0.90 7.87
CA VAL A 231 26.62 1.00 6.43
C VAL A 231 27.82 0.19 5.93
N GLU A 232 28.85 -0.02 6.76
CA GLU A 232 30.07 -0.75 6.39
C GLU A 232 29.88 -2.28 6.36
N ASN A 233 28.88 -2.78 7.09
CA ASN A 233 28.68 -4.21 7.29
C ASN A 233 27.37 -4.72 6.68
N ASP A 234 26.32 -3.93 6.76
CA ASP A 234 24.97 -4.39 6.47
C ASP A 234 24.68 -4.41 4.96
N LEU A 235 25.45 -3.69 4.14
CA LEU A 235 25.23 -3.63 2.69
C LEU A 235 25.96 -4.73 1.89
N ARG A 236 26.60 -5.69 2.56
CA ARG A 236 27.34 -6.79 1.91
C ARG A 236 26.44 -7.82 1.22
N LYS A 237 25.21 -7.98 1.70
CA LYS A 237 24.24 -8.95 1.20
C LYS A 237 22.85 -8.31 1.22
N VAL A 238 22.38 -7.87 0.06
CA VAL A 238 21.14 -7.09 -0.07
C VAL A 238 20.06 -7.83 -0.86
N GLY A 239 18.83 -7.73 -0.38
CA GLY A 239 17.62 -8.19 -1.06
C GLY A 239 16.72 -6.99 -1.33
N VAL A 240 16.15 -6.90 -2.53
CA VAL A 240 15.30 -5.76 -2.90
C VAL A 240 13.85 -6.17 -2.89
N VAL A 241 13.01 -5.33 -2.29
CA VAL A 241 11.56 -5.40 -2.40
C VAL A 241 11.02 -4.09 -2.96
N ASN A 242 10.01 -4.17 -3.82
CA ASN A 242 9.41 -3.01 -4.46
C ASN A 242 7.99 -2.79 -3.92
N GLN A 243 7.66 -1.54 -3.62
CA GLN A 243 6.32 -1.15 -3.23
C GLN A 243 5.37 -1.18 -4.43
N THR A 244 4.10 -1.45 -4.19
CA THR A 244 3.07 -1.58 -5.22
C THR A 244 2.56 -0.23 -5.72
N THR A 245 2.83 0.84 -5.00
CA THR A 245 2.45 2.23 -5.34
C THR A 245 3.54 3.01 -6.08
N MET A 246 4.70 2.41 -6.35
CA MET A 246 5.76 3.06 -7.13
C MET A 246 5.40 3.07 -8.62
N LEU A 247 5.45 4.25 -9.24
CA LEU A 247 5.38 4.36 -10.69
C LEU A 247 6.75 4.01 -11.30
N ALA A 248 6.77 3.47 -12.51
CA ALA A 248 8.04 3.14 -13.20
C ALA A 248 8.92 4.36 -13.51
N THR A 249 8.34 5.56 -13.47
CA THR A 249 9.01 6.85 -13.69
C THR A 249 9.53 7.48 -12.41
N GLU A 250 9.17 6.91 -11.26
CA GLU A 250 9.62 7.32 -9.92
C GLU A 250 10.73 6.38 -9.46
#